data_AF-A0A5E4K826-F1
#
_entry.id   AF-A0A5E4K826-F1
#
_cell.length_a   1.000
_cell.length_b   1.000
_cell.length_c   1.000
_cell.angle_alpha   90.00
_cell.angle_beta   90.00
_cell.angle_gamma   90.00
#
_symmetry.space_group_name_H-M   'P 1'
#
loop_
_entity.id
_entity.type
_entity.pdbx_description
1 polymer ?
#
loop_
_entity_poly.entity_id
_entity_poly.type
_entity_poly.pdbx_seq_one_letter_code
_entity_poly.pdbx_strand_id
1 'polypeptide(L)'
;MSVTSSEFVESGAGQFTTTYEIPPGKGRDIEVRMRANQIGKFDVQGRIIYYFGDDSSHPEDYTRPLTIVVRADSQTTPNATQNNGNWLPGFEVLTALAGILALVLYLKKKKPQ
;
A
#
# COMPACT_ATOMS: atom_id res chain seq x y z
N MET A 1 -2.67 0.13 -4.88
CA MET A 1 -2.91 -1.32 -4.87
C MET A 1 -1.83 -1.97 -5.73
N SER A 2 -1.32 -3.16 -5.39
CA SER A 2 -0.41 -3.91 -6.27
C SER A 2 -1.08 -5.22 -6.69
N VAL A 3 -1.16 -5.46 -7.99
CA VAL A 3 -1.62 -6.74 -8.53
C VAL A 3 -0.39 -7.52 -8.95
N THR A 4 -0.34 -8.79 -8.56
CA THR A 4 0.73 -9.69 -8.99
C THR A 4 0.06 -10.92 -9.57
N SER A 5 0.31 -11.18 -10.83
CA SER A 5 -0.17 -12.38 -11.52
C SER A 5 0.96 -12.97 -12.33
N SER A 6 0.96 -14.29 -12.44
CA SER A 6 1.88 -15.02 -13.29
C SER A 6 1.55 -14.89 -14.78
N GLU A 7 0.34 -14.44 -15.14
CA GLU A 7 -0.17 -14.53 -16.53
C GLU A 7 -0.74 -13.23 -17.12
N PHE A 8 -0.80 -12.12 -16.37
CA PHE A 8 -1.16 -10.81 -16.93
C PHE A 8 0.10 -10.11 -17.44
N VAL A 9 0.20 -9.93 -18.76
CA VAL A 9 1.39 -9.41 -19.43
C VAL A 9 1.27 -7.92 -19.74
N GLU A 10 0.05 -7.38 -19.77
CA GLU A 10 -0.19 -5.98 -20.14
C GLU A 10 -0.63 -5.17 -18.92
N SER A 11 0.27 -4.32 -18.42
CA SER A 11 0.04 -3.42 -17.28
C SER A 11 -0.13 -2.00 -17.78
N GLY A 12 -1.34 -1.45 -17.64
CA GLY A 12 -1.64 -0.01 -17.79
C GLY A 12 -1.82 0.67 -16.43
N ALA A 13 -2.40 1.87 -16.40
CA ALA A 13 -2.71 2.63 -15.18
C ALA A 13 -3.77 1.93 -14.30
N GLY A 14 -3.37 0.87 -13.60
CA GLY A 14 -4.25 0.07 -12.74
C GLY A 14 -5.11 -0.96 -13.48
N GLN A 15 -4.85 -1.20 -14.77
CA GLN A 15 -5.51 -2.22 -15.57
C GLN A 15 -4.52 -3.35 -15.90
N PHE A 16 -4.99 -4.59 -15.74
CA PHE A 16 -4.23 -5.81 -16.04
C PHE A 16 -5.08 -6.65 -16.98
N THR A 17 -4.54 -6.95 -18.17
CA THR A 17 -5.25 -7.71 -19.21
C THR A 17 -4.39 -8.86 -19.71
N THR A 18 -5.06 -9.93 -20.12
CA THR A 18 -4.46 -11.08 -20.78
C THR A 18 -5.52 -11.73 -21.67
N THR A 19 -5.08 -12.46 -22.69
CA THR A 19 -5.95 -13.12 -23.66
C THR A 19 -5.55 -14.58 -23.75
N TYR A 20 -6.54 -15.46 -23.80
CA TYR A 20 -6.33 -16.90 -23.91
C TYR A 20 -7.22 -17.50 -24.98
N GLU A 21 -6.68 -18.47 -25.70
CA GLU A 21 -7.46 -19.37 -26.56
C GLU A 21 -7.92 -20.58 -25.74
N ILE A 22 -9.21 -20.92 -25.83
CA ILE A 22 -9.82 -22.08 -25.17
C ILE A 22 -10.24 -23.08 -26.24
N PRO A 23 -9.60 -24.26 -26.32
CA PRO A 23 -9.98 -25.28 -27.30
C PRO A 23 -11.42 -25.79 -27.08
N PRO A 24 -12.10 -26.25 -28.14
CA PRO A 24 -13.45 -26.82 -28.01
C PRO A 24 -13.53 -27.95 -26.97
N GLY A 25 -14.56 -27.89 -26.13
CA GLY A 25 -14.79 -28.88 -25.07
C GLY A 25 -13.82 -28.79 -23.87
N LYS A 26 -12.99 -27.75 -23.80
CA LYS A 26 -12.12 -27.47 -22.65
C LYS A 26 -12.66 -26.29 -21.85
N GLY A 27 -12.36 -26.30 -20.55
CA GLY A 27 -12.55 -25.17 -19.66
C GLY A 27 -11.20 -24.62 -19.20
N ARG A 28 -11.20 -23.38 -18.72
CA ARG A 28 -10.04 -22.75 -18.09
C ARG A 28 -10.48 -22.01 -16.85
N ASP A 29 -9.74 -22.24 -15.76
CA ASP A 29 -9.87 -21.47 -14.53
C ASP A 29 -8.83 -20.34 -14.54
N ILE A 30 -9.24 -19.14 -14.14
CA ILE A 30 -8.37 -17.96 -14.07
C ILE A 30 -8.37 -17.45 -12.62
N GLU A 31 -7.21 -17.45 -11.99
CA GLU A 31 -7.03 -16.93 -10.63
C GLU A 31 -6.27 -15.59 -10.68
N VAL A 32 -6.82 -14.57 -10.00
CA VAL A 32 -6.16 -13.26 -9.87
C VAL A 32 -5.86 -13.01 -8.40
N ARG A 33 -4.58 -12.87 -8.06
CA ARG A 33 -4.13 -12.54 -6.71
C ARG A 33 -3.88 -11.04 -6.60
N MET A 34 -4.59 -10.40 -5.68
CA MET A 34 -4.49 -8.97 -5.43
C MET A 34 -3.95 -8.73 -4.02
N ARG A 35 -2.99 -7.82 -3.88
CA ARG A 35 -2.49 -7.38 -2.59
C ARG A 35 -2.72 -5.88 -2.43
N ALA A 36 -3.49 -5.51 -1.42
CA ALA A 36 -3.60 -4.12 -1.01
C ALA A 36 -2.27 -3.64 -0.41
N ASN A 37 -1.84 -2.45 -0.81
CA ASN A 37 -0.62 -1.80 -0.32
C ASN A 37 -0.92 -0.45 0.38
N GLN A 38 -2.19 -0.06 0.46
CA GLN A 38 -2.61 1.17 1.09
C GLN A 38 -4.01 0.98 1.71
N ILE A 39 -4.28 1.69 2.81
CA ILE A 39 -5.58 1.71 3.48
C ILE A 39 -6.58 2.44 2.58
N GLY A 40 -7.83 2.00 2.58
CA GLY A 40 -8.90 2.65 1.83
C GLY A 40 -10.00 1.71 1.36
N LYS A 41 -10.93 2.29 0.61
CA LYS A 41 -11.97 1.56 -0.12
C LYS A 41 -11.61 1.55 -1.60
N PHE A 42 -11.64 0.36 -2.20
CA PHE A 42 -11.32 0.17 -3.61
C PHE A 42 -12.46 -0.58 -4.29
N ASP A 43 -12.95 -0.03 -5.39
CA ASP A 43 -13.90 -0.71 -6.26
C ASP A 43 -13.13 -1.34 -7.41
N VAL A 44 -13.07 -2.68 -7.40
CA VAL A 44 -12.37 -3.48 -8.40
C VAL A 44 -13.40 -4.02 -9.39
N GLN A 45 -13.06 -4.00 -10.68
CA GLN A 45 -13.90 -4.57 -11.73
C GLN A 45 -13.13 -5.65 -12.47
N GLY A 46 -13.61 -6.89 -12.38
CA GLY A 46 -13.19 -7.96 -13.28
C GLY A 46 -14.08 -7.93 -14.52
N ARG A 47 -13.50 -7.81 -15.71
CA ARG A 47 -14.23 -7.90 -16.98
C ARG A 47 -13.70 -9.09 -17.78
N ILE A 48 -14.61 -9.92 -18.25
CA ILE A 48 -14.33 -11.10 -19.08
C ILE A 48 -15.07 -10.89 -20.38
N ILE A 49 -14.35 -10.93 -21.49
CA ILE A 49 -14.91 -10.84 -22.83
C ILE A 49 -14.59 -12.15 -23.53
N TYR A 50 -15.62 -12.88 -23.93
CA TYR A 50 -15.49 -14.16 -24.61
C TYR A 50 -15.96 -14.05 -26.07
N TYR A 51 -15.12 -14.50 -26.98
CA TYR A 51 -15.36 -14.47 -28.42
C TYR A 51 -15.53 -15.90 -28.94
N PHE A 52 -16.55 -16.12 -29.76
CA PHE A 52 -16.79 -17.43 -30.38
C PHE A 52 -16.10 -17.49 -31.75
N GLY A 53 -15.00 -18.24 -31.84
CA GLY A 53 -14.22 -18.34 -33.08
C GLY A 53 -13.72 -16.96 -33.51
N ASP A 54 -13.94 -16.62 -34.78
CA ASP A 54 -13.48 -15.35 -35.38
C ASP A 54 -14.54 -14.22 -35.27
N ASP A 55 -15.69 -14.46 -34.63
CA ASP A 55 -16.72 -13.43 -34.48
C ASP A 55 -16.38 -12.47 -33.33
N SER A 56 -15.68 -11.39 -33.69
CA SER A 56 -15.38 -10.28 -32.79
C SER A 56 -16.55 -9.31 -32.57
N SER A 57 -17.64 -9.44 -33.35
CA SER A 57 -18.76 -8.50 -33.35
C SER A 57 -19.85 -8.84 -32.33
N HIS A 58 -19.94 -10.09 -31.88
CA HIS A 58 -20.92 -10.54 -30.88
C HIS A 58 -20.25 -11.26 -29.69
N PRO A 59 -19.39 -10.59 -28.91
CA PRO A 59 -18.82 -11.20 -27.72
C PRO A 59 -19.86 -11.37 -26.61
N GLU A 60 -19.62 -12.36 -25.75
CA GLU A 60 -20.18 -12.37 -24.40
C GLU A 60 -19.32 -11.49 -23.49
N ASP A 61 -19.91 -10.48 -22.88
CA ASP A 61 -19.21 -9.53 -22.00
C ASP A 61 -19.78 -9.59 -20.59
N TYR A 62 -18.94 -9.99 -19.65
CA TYR A 62 -19.28 -10.12 -18.25
C TYR A 62 -18.40 -9.21 -17.40
N THR A 63 -19.03 -8.26 -16.71
CA THR A 63 -18.38 -7.48 -15.67
C THR A 63 -18.82 -7.98 -14.28
N ARG A 64 -17.86 -8.07 -13.36
CA ARG A 64 -18.07 -8.46 -11.97
C ARG A 64 -17.39 -7.43 -11.05
N PRO A 65 -18.18 -6.60 -10.34
CA PRO A 65 -17.63 -5.66 -9.37
C PRO A 65 -17.29 -6.38 -8.05
N LEU A 66 -16.20 -5.95 -7.42
CA LEU A 66 -15.80 -6.36 -6.08
C LEU A 66 -15.32 -5.14 -5.31
N THR A 67 -16.00 -4.80 -4.23
CA THR A 67 -15.53 -3.75 -3.31
C THR A 67 -14.61 -4.36 -2.26
N ILE A 68 -13.38 -3.85 -2.18
CA ILE A 68 -12.38 -4.24 -1.18
C ILE A 68 -12.22 -3.08 -0.19
N VAL A 69 -12.41 -3.36 1.10
CA VAL A 69 -12.18 -2.40 2.18
C VAL A 69 -10.97 -2.83 2.97
N VAL A 70 -9.92 -2.03 2.89
CA VAL A 70 -8.65 -2.24 3.59
C VAL A 70 -8.61 -1.30 4.77
N ARG A 71 -8.52 -1.87 5.97
CA ARG A 71 -8.39 -1.12 7.23
C ARG A 71 -6.96 -1.32 7.74
N ALA A 72 -6.52 -0.43 8.63
CA ALA A 72 -5.31 -0.70 9.39
C ALA A 72 -5.51 -2.02 10.15
N ASP A 73 -4.53 -2.92 10.09
CA ASP A 73 -4.54 -4.08 10.96
C ASP A 73 -4.58 -3.57 12.40
N SER A 74 -5.57 -4.02 13.15
CA SER A 74 -5.59 -3.88 14.61
C SER A 74 -4.77 -4.98 15.28
N GLN A 75 -3.92 -5.68 14.51
CA GLN A 75 -3.07 -6.73 15.03
C GLN A 75 -2.11 -6.08 16.03
N THR A 76 -2.48 -6.30 17.29
CA THR A 76 -1.64 -6.39 18.46
C THR A 76 -0.24 -5.91 18.17
N THR A 77 0.07 -4.73 18.70
CA THR A 77 1.38 -4.50 19.29
C THR A 77 1.89 -5.86 19.73
N PRO A 78 3.04 -6.35 19.22
CA PRO A 78 3.81 -7.24 20.05
C PRO A 78 3.78 -6.53 21.40
N ASN A 79 3.41 -7.22 22.48
CA ASN A 79 4.00 -6.84 23.74
C ASN A 79 5.49 -6.91 23.44
N ALA A 80 6.04 -5.77 22.99
CA ALA A 80 7.40 -5.43 23.20
C ALA A 80 7.49 -5.65 24.70
N THR A 81 8.06 -6.80 25.04
CA THR A 81 8.89 -6.87 26.23
C THR A 81 9.62 -5.56 26.19
N GLN A 82 9.23 -4.70 27.13
CA GLN A 82 9.76 -3.39 27.38
C GLN A 82 11.22 -3.63 27.75
N ASN A 83 12.03 -3.96 26.76
CA ASN A 83 13.46 -3.99 26.88
C ASN A 83 13.80 -2.51 26.85
N ASN A 84 14.05 -2.01 28.06
CA ASN A 84 14.27 -0.62 28.40
C ASN A 84 15.47 -0.08 27.63
N GLY A 85 15.28 0.25 26.35
CA GLY A 85 16.05 1.27 25.66
C GLY A 85 15.40 2.61 25.98
N ASN A 86 15.50 3.05 27.23
CA ASN A 86 15.08 4.38 27.67
C ASN A 86 15.85 5.44 26.86
N TRP A 87 15.32 5.87 25.71
CA TRP A 87 15.56 7.23 25.25
C TRP A 87 14.32 8.05 25.57
N LEU A 88 14.15 8.30 26.87
CA LEU A 88 13.31 9.37 27.37
C LEU A 88 13.78 10.67 26.70
N PRO A 89 12.89 11.48 26.10
CA PRO A 89 13.23 12.81 25.59
C PRO A 89 13.45 13.75 26.77
N GLY A 90 14.57 13.57 27.48
CA GLY A 90 14.94 14.31 28.68
C GLY A 90 16.34 14.91 28.62
N PHE A 91 17.27 14.28 27.88
CA PHE A 91 18.61 14.82 27.68
C PHE A 91 18.66 15.96 26.66
N GLU A 92 17.84 15.94 25.60
CA GLU A 92 17.74 17.08 24.66
C GLU A 92 17.18 18.33 25.33
N VAL A 93 16.22 18.17 26.24
CA VAL A 93 15.65 19.30 26.98
C VAL A 93 16.71 19.90 27.92
N LEU A 94 17.51 19.06 28.58
CA LEU A 94 18.59 19.51 29.45
C LEU A 94 19.75 20.17 28.67
N THR A 95 20.13 19.64 27.51
CA THR A 95 21.18 20.27 26.67
C THR A 95 20.71 21.57 26.05
N ALA A 96 19.44 21.66 25.61
CA ALA A 96 18.84 22.89 25.14
C ALA A 96 18.79 23.96 26.25
N LEU A 97 18.34 23.60 27.46
CA LEU A 97 18.30 24.51 28.60
C LEU A 97 19.70 24.94 29.05
N ALA A 98 20.69 24.03 29.07
CA ALA A 98 22.08 24.35 29.40
C ALA A 98 22.72 25.27 28.35
N GLY A 99 22.46 25.03 27.06
CA GLY A 99 22.92 25.90 25.97
C GLY A 99 22.33 27.30 26.05
N ILE A 100 21.02 27.41 26.32
CA ILE A 100 20.34 28.70 26.53
C ILE A 100 20.92 29.43 27.75
N LEU A 101 21.15 28.73 28.87
CA LEU A 101 21.71 29.34 30.08
C LEU A 101 23.14 29.84 29.85
N ALA A 102 23.99 29.06 29.17
CA ALA A 102 25.35 29.46 28.83
C ALA A 102 25.38 30.69 27.90
N LEU A 103 24.47 30.75 26.92
CA LEU A 103 24.33 31.90 26.02
C LEU A 103 23.90 33.17 26.78
N VAL A 104 22.94 33.05 27.70
CA VAL A 104 22.48 34.18 28.55
C VAL A 104 23.60 34.69 29.44
N LEU A 105 24.38 33.81 30.07
CA LEU A 105 25.53 34.21 30.88
C LEU A 105 26.64 34.87 30.06
N TYR A 106 26.89 34.38 28.84
CA TYR A 106 27.86 34.97 27.92
C TYR A 106 27.44 36.37 27.44
N LEU A 107 26.17 36.56 27.10
CA LEU A 107 25.61 37.86 26.71
C LEU A 107 25.61 38.87 27.87
N LYS A 108 25.35 38.40 29.11
CA LYS A 108 25.50 39.24 30.32
C LYS A 108 26.95 39.66 30.56
N LYS A 109 27.93 38.78 30.32
CA LYS A 109 29.36 39.15 30.43
C LYS A 109 29.81 40.14 29.35
N LYS A 110 29.19 40.14 28.16
CA LYS A 110 29.52 41.05 27.06
C LYS A 110 28.87 42.43 27.14
N LYS A 111 27.96 42.66 28.10
CA LYS A 111 27.54 44.01 28.50
C LYS A 111 28.22 44.39 29.82
N PRO A 112 29.52 44.75 29.83
CA PRO A 112 29.98 45.70 30.82
C PRO A 112 29.30 47.05 30.53
N GLN A 113 29.02 47.81 31.58
CA GLN A 113 28.72 49.25 31.49
C GLN A 113 29.79 49.97 30.65
#